data_AF-A0A8T1H469-F1
#
_entry.id   AF-A0A8T1H469-F1
#
_cell.length_a   1.000
_cell.length_b   1.000
_cell.length_c   1.000
_cell.angle_alpha   90.00
_cell.angle_beta   90.00
_cell.angle_gamma   90.00
#
_symmetry.space_group_name_H-M   'P 1'
#
loop_
_entity.id
_entity.type
_entity.pdbx_description
1 polymer ?
#
loop_
_entity_poly.entity_id
_entity_poly.type
_entity_poly.pdbx_seq_one_letter_code
_entity_poly.pdbx_strand_id
1 'polypeptide(L)'
;MAERCHAVGKELTDLLPREPETGNAVACVTPRELMHVTLFHTSHPGDLAPNARLRFPQDVAQLKTMCTRITPFRMAPVKVLMTSSGAIIMLFQCLPAIEILSDDVVNAHAEFSVDHIRRVAKETFSYAPKTDTRVIIHSTLGRVLSPDIHDADLDRLRARCDEITAELAADPQPALFDKLWFVEETHNLSPQGPKTEIPLLGGV
;
A
#
# COMPACT_ATOMS: atom_id res chain seq x y z
N MET A 1 6.31 -11.15 1.62
CA MET A 1 6.29 -9.71 1.97
C MET A 1 5.22 -9.36 3.00
N ALA A 2 3.94 -9.70 2.79
CA ALA A 2 2.86 -9.41 3.74
C ALA A 2 3.18 -9.82 5.20
N GLU A 3 3.75 -11.02 5.39
CA GLU A 3 4.23 -11.49 6.70
C GLU A 3 5.26 -10.54 7.33
N ARG A 4 6.27 -10.11 6.56
CA ARG A 4 7.31 -9.18 7.03
C ARG A 4 6.70 -7.83 7.40
N CYS A 5 5.84 -7.28 6.56
CA CYS A 5 5.12 -6.04 6.87
C CYS A 5 4.33 -6.16 8.18
N HIS A 6 3.61 -7.27 8.36
CA HIS A 6 2.82 -7.51 9.56
C HIS A 6 3.68 -7.65 10.81
N ALA A 7 4.78 -8.42 10.72
CA ALA A 7 5.73 -8.57 11.83
C ALA A 7 6.33 -7.23 12.26
N VAL A 8 6.82 -6.43 11.31
CA VAL A 8 7.36 -5.09 11.58
C VAL A 8 6.28 -4.17 12.16
N GLY A 9 5.07 -4.19 11.60
CA GLY A 9 3.95 -3.41 12.12
C GLY A 9 3.63 -3.77 13.57
N LYS A 10 3.53 -5.07 13.86
CA LYS A 10 3.27 -5.60 15.19
C LYS A 10 4.35 -5.19 16.19
N GLU A 11 5.61 -5.40 15.82
CA GLU A 11 6.77 -5.01 16.62
C GLU A 11 6.70 -3.53 17.01
N LEU A 12 6.47 -2.65 16.04
CA LEU A 12 6.39 -1.21 16.25
C LEU A 12 5.18 -0.80 17.10
N THR A 13 4.01 -1.41 16.88
CA THR A 13 2.82 -1.10 17.68
C THR A 13 2.93 -1.62 19.12
N ASP A 14 3.61 -2.75 19.32
CA ASP A 14 3.83 -3.35 20.65
C ASP A 14 4.80 -2.52 21.51
N LEU A 15 5.56 -1.59 20.91
CA LEU A 15 6.37 -0.61 21.65
C LEU A 15 5.52 0.45 22.37
N LEU A 16 4.27 0.66 21.99
CA LEU A 16 3.46 1.74 22.54
C LEU A 16 2.64 1.23 23.73
N PRO A 17 2.68 1.92 24.89
CA PRO A 17 1.93 1.50 26.06
C PRO A 17 0.41 1.64 25.81
N ARG A 18 -0.39 0.80 26.48
CA ARG A 18 -1.85 0.97 26.49
C ARG A 18 -2.23 2.21 27.30
N GLU A 19 -3.40 2.77 27.04
CA GLU A 19 -3.92 3.92 27.79
C GLU A 19 -3.99 3.57 29.28
N PRO A 20 -3.40 4.37 30.19
CA PRO A 20 -3.34 4.04 31.62
C PRO A 20 -4.71 3.90 32.29
N GLU A 21 -5.68 4.72 31.88
CA GLU A 21 -7.01 4.79 32.51
C GLU A 21 -7.96 3.70 32.02
N THR A 22 -7.96 3.42 30.71
CA THR A 22 -8.92 2.52 30.06
C THR A 22 -8.33 1.15 29.74
N GLY A 23 -7.00 1.04 29.70
CA GLY A 23 -6.30 -0.14 29.19
C GLY A 23 -6.47 -0.34 27.68
N ASN A 24 -7.00 0.64 26.94
CA ASN A 24 -7.20 0.51 25.50
C ASN A 24 -5.88 0.52 24.73
N ALA A 25 -5.88 -0.12 23.56
CA ALA A 25 -4.73 -0.05 22.67
C ALA A 25 -4.62 1.36 22.06
N VAL A 26 -3.45 1.99 22.17
CA VAL A 26 -3.17 3.30 21.57
C VAL A 26 -2.74 3.21 20.11
N ALA A 27 -2.54 2.00 19.60
CA ALA A 27 -2.20 1.72 18.22
C ALA A 27 -2.80 0.39 17.77
N CYS A 28 -2.97 0.23 16.46
CA CYS A 28 -3.38 -1.03 15.84
C CYS A 28 -2.44 -1.42 14.72
N VAL A 29 -2.24 -2.72 14.55
CA VAL A 29 -1.50 -3.30 13.43
C VAL A 29 -2.47 -3.61 12.29
N THR A 30 -2.06 -3.36 11.05
CA THR A 30 -2.82 -3.81 9.88
C THR A 30 -2.81 -5.35 9.86
N PRO A 31 -3.99 -6.01 9.77
CA PRO A 31 -4.04 -7.46 9.67
C PRO A 31 -3.25 -7.98 8.48
N ARG A 32 -2.62 -9.15 8.64
CA ARG A 32 -1.68 -9.69 7.66
C ARG A 32 -2.31 -9.87 6.27
N GLU A 33 -3.55 -10.37 6.24
CA GLU A 33 -4.35 -10.59 5.03
C GLU A 33 -4.84 -9.30 4.36
N LEU A 34 -4.66 -8.16 5.03
CA LEU A 34 -4.94 -6.83 4.50
C LEU A 34 -3.67 -6.08 4.08
N MET A 35 -2.47 -6.65 4.25
CA MET A 35 -1.22 -6.01 3.84
C MET A 35 -1.16 -5.89 2.32
N HIS A 36 -1.03 -4.65 1.84
CA HIS A 36 -1.00 -4.31 0.42
C HIS A 36 -0.17 -3.05 0.19
N VAL A 37 0.09 -2.75 -1.08
CA VAL A 37 0.60 -1.46 -1.54
C VAL A 37 -0.48 -0.84 -2.42
N THR A 38 -0.99 0.33 -2.02
CA THR A 38 -2.01 1.02 -2.81
C THR A 38 -1.38 1.59 -4.08
N LEU A 39 -1.85 1.12 -5.25
CA LEU A 39 -1.36 1.63 -6.53
C LEU A 39 -2.11 2.91 -6.93
N PHE A 40 -3.43 2.87 -6.97
CA PHE A 40 -4.28 4.01 -7.33
C PHE A 40 -5.69 3.82 -6.76
N HIS A 41 -6.44 4.92 -6.72
CA HIS A 41 -7.86 4.91 -6.39
C HIS A 41 -8.68 5.12 -7.67
N THR A 42 -9.81 4.43 -7.80
CA THR A 42 -10.77 4.64 -8.90
C THR A 42 -11.87 5.65 -8.57
N SER A 43 -11.90 6.14 -7.32
CA SER A 43 -12.74 7.23 -6.83
C SER A 43 -12.21 7.72 -5.48
N HIS A 44 -12.58 8.93 -5.06
CA HIS A 44 -12.28 9.47 -3.73
C HIS A 44 -13.58 9.94 -3.04
N PRO A 45 -13.73 9.79 -1.70
CA PRO A 45 -14.95 10.18 -0.99
C PRO A 45 -15.33 11.66 -1.13
N GLY A 46 -14.34 12.51 -1.41
CA GLY A 46 -14.54 13.95 -1.64
C GLY A 46 -14.92 14.32 -3.09
N ASP A 47 -14.88 13.38 -4.03
CA ASP A 47 -15.18 13.66 -5.44
C ASP A 47 -16.68 13.53 -5.72
N LEU A 48 -17.22 14.44 -6.54
CA LEU A 48 -18.59 14.33 -7.07
C LEU A 48 -18.65 13.24 -8.15
N ALA A 49 -18.69 11.98 -7.71
CA ALA A 49 -18.79 10.80 -8.58
C ALA A 49 -20.04 9.95 -8.23
N PRO A 50 -20.61 9.21 -9.20
CA PRO A 50 -21.62 8.21 -8.90
C PRO A 50 -21.08 7.19 -7.91
N ASN A 51 -21.97 6.71 -7.02
CA ASN A 51 -21.63 5.74 -5.99
C ASN A 51 -20.81 4.59 -6.57
N ALA A 52 -19.58 4.41 -6.08
CA ALA A 52 -18.63 3.41 -6.59
C ALA A 52 -19.22 1.99 -6.59
N ARG A 53 -20.12 1.67 -5.65
CA ARG A 53 -20.85 0.39 -5.60
C ARG A 53 -21.61 0.09 -6.89
N LEU A 54 -22.24 1.10 -7.49
CA LEU A 54 -23.02 0.93 -8.73
C LEU A 54 -22.14 0.66 -9.95
N ARG A 55 -20.85 1.03 -9.86
CA ARG A 55 -19.86 0.86 -10.94
C ARG A 55 -18.93 -0.32 -10.71
N PHE A 56 -19.00 -0.99 -9.55
CA PHE A 56 -18.08 -2.06 -9.16
C PHE A 56 -17.88 -3.14 -10.26
N PRO A 57 -18.93 -3.71 -10.89
CA PRO A 57 -18.73 -4.71 -11.93
C PRO A 57 -17.99 -4.16 -13.17
N GLN A 58 -18.29 -2.92 -13.55
CA GLN A 58 -17.66 -2.26 -14.69
C GLN A 58 -16.19 -1.92 -14.39
N ASP A 59 -15.91 -1.38 -13.22
CA ASP A 59 -14.55 -1.05 -12.78
C ASP A 59 -13.67 -2.31 -12.68
N VAL A 60 -14.22 -3.42 -12.16
CA VAL A 60 -13.54 -4.72 -12.15
C VAL A 60 -13.27 -5.22 -13.57
N ALA A 61 -14.21 -5.10 -14.51
CA ALA A 61 -14.01 -5.52 -15.90
C ALA A 61 -12.93 -4.67 -16.61
N GLN A 62 -12.92 -3.37 -16.37
CA GLN A 62 -11.88 -2.47 -16.86
C GLN A 62 -10.51 -2.82 -16.27
N LEU A 63 -10.43 -3.09 -14.96
CA LEU A 63 -9.19 -3.49 -14.31
C LEU A 63 -8.67 -4.82 -14.87
N LYS A 64 -9.53 -5.82 -15.08
CA LYS A 64 -9.16 -7.08 -15.73
C LYS A 64 -8.55 -6.85 -17.11
N THR A 65 -9.15 -5.97 -17.91
CA THR A 65 -8.63 -5.61 -19.24
C THR A 65 -7.29 -4.88 -19.14
N MET A 66 -7.12 -4.01 -18.15
CA MET A 66 -5.86 -3.31 -17.91
C MET A 66 -4.74 -4.28 -17.49
N CYS A 67 -5.03 -5.25 -16.60
CA CYS A 67 -4.07 -6.24 -16.11
C CYS A 67 -3.53 -7.18 -17.19
N THR A 68 -4.21 -7.36 -18.33
CA THR A 68 -3.68 -8.16 -19.44
C THR A 68 -2.44 -7.54 -20.10
N ARG A 69 -2.13 -6.27 -19.77
CA ARG A 69 -0.97 -5.54 -20.29
C ARG A 69 0.03 -5.14 -19.21
N ILE A 70 -0.17 -5.57 -17.96
CA ILE A 70 0.74 -5.28 -16.85
C ILE A 70 1.43 -6.58 -16.48
N THR A 71 2.76 -6.59 -16.52
CA THR A 71 3.57 -7.73 -16.11
C THR A 71 3.88 -7.68 -14.62
N PRO A 72 4.12 -8.83 -13.95
CA PRO A 72 4.61 -8.85 -12.58
C PRO A 72 5.87 -8.00 -12.41
N PHE A 73 5.97 -7.27 -11.30
CA PHE A 73 7.10 -6.39 -11.01
C PHE A 73 7.62 -6.60 -9.59
N ARG A 74 8.87 -6.24 -9.36
CA ARG A 74 9.51 -6.42 -8.06
C ARG A 74 9.63 -5.10 -7.33
N MET A 75 9.38 -5.12 -6.02
CA MET A 75 9.63 -3.99 -5.15
C MET A 75 10.48 -4.40 -3.96
N ALA A 76 11.38 -3.51 -3.56
CA ALA A 76 12.17 -3.64 -2.35
C ALA A 76 11.68 -2.64 -1.30
N PRO A 77 11.47 -3.06 -0.04
CA PRO A 77 11.29 -2.12 1.05
C PRO A 77 12.58 -1.32 1.28
N VAL A 78 12.45 -0.04 1.56
CA VAL A 78 13.60 0.88 1.68
C VAL A 78 13.64 1.68 2.97
N LYS A 79 12.49 1.91 3.60
CA LYS A 79 12.39 2.74 4.79
C LYS A 79 11.12 2.43 5.56
N VAL A 80 11.20 2.48 6.88
CA VAL A 80 10.05 2.47 7.78
C VAL A 80 9.98 3.82 8.49
N LEU A 81 8.79 4.39 8.64
CA LEU A 81 8.59 5.64 9.35
C LEU A 81 7.16 5.77 9.87
N MET A 82 7.00 6.61 10.89
CA MET A 82 5.69 7.11 11.32
C MET A 82 5.42 8.48 10.69
N THR A 83 4.24 8.64 10.10
CA THR A 83 3.77 9.89 9.51
C THR A 83 3.11 10.79 10.56
N SER A 84 2.97 12.09 10.26
CA SER A 84 2.22 13.02 11.11
C SER A 84 0.74 12.66 11.27
N SER A 85 0.20 11.85 10.36
CA SER A 85 -1.17 11.34 10.46
C SER A 85 -1.31 10.19 11.47
N GLY A 86 -0.22 9.73 12.08
CA GLY A 86 -0.19 8.56 12.95
C GLY A 86 -0.06 7.22 12.20
N ALA A 87 -0.07 7.20 10.86
CA ALA A 87 0.19 5.98 10.11
C ALA A 87 1.66 5.58 10.21
N ILE A 88 1.92 4.31 10.52
CA ILE A 88 3.23 3.66 10.44
C ILE A 88 3.30 2.97 9.08
N ILE A 89 4.28 3.35 8.25
CA ILE A 89 4.35 2.91 6.87
C ILE A 89 5.74 2.34 6.54
N MET A 90 5.75 1.37 5.62
CA MET A 90 6.95 0.90 4.96
C MET A 90 6.97 1.40 3.52
N LEU A 91 7.98 2.16 3.16
CA LEU A 91 8.21 2.65 1.81
C LEU A 91 8.84 1.55 0.95
N PHE A 92 8.45 1.52 -0.31
CA PHE A 92 8.96 0.61 -1.31
C PHE A 92 9.54 1.38 -2.49
N GLN A 93 10.54 0.80 -3.13
CA GLN A 93 11.03 1.23 -4.44
C GLN A 93 10.81 0.11 -5.45
N CYS A 94 10.45 0.48 -6.68
CA CYS A 94 10.41 -0.48 -7.79
C CYS A 94 11.84 -0.84 -8.17
N LEU A 95 12.07 -2.12 -8.46
CA LEU A 95 13.35 -2.59 -8.97
C LEU A 95 13.30 -2.67 -10.50
N PRO A 96 14.45 -2.47 -11.18
CA PRO A 96 14.56 -2.74 -12.61
C PRO A 96 14.16 -4.17 -12.96
N ALA A 97 13.62 -4.34 -14.17
CA ALA A 97 13.26 -5.65 -14.68
C ALA A 97 14.55 -6.43 -14.97
N ILE A 98 14.57 -7.72 -14.63
CA ILE A 98 15.67 -8.61 -15.01
C ILE A 98 15.52 -9.00 -16.49
N GLU A 99 14.28 -9.09 -16.98
CA GLU A 99 13.94 -9.41 -18.37
C GLU A 99 12.80 -8.49 -18.85
N ILE A 100 12.96 -7.90 -20.04
CA ILE A 100 11.91 -7.14 -20.70
C ILE A 100 11.09 -8.15 -21.53
N LEU A 101 9.87 -8.44 -21.10
CA LEU A 101 9.00 -9.41 -21.80
C LEU A 101 8.53 -8.89 -23.17
N SER A 102 8.24 -7.59 -23.29
CA SER A 102 7.88 -6.89 -24.52
C SER A 102 7.81 -5.38 -24.26
N ASP A 103 8.04 -4.55 -25.28
CA ASP A 103 7.85 -3.09 -25.21
C ASP A 103 6.36 -2.69 -25.17
N ASP A 104 5.44 -3.60 -25.51
CA ASP A 104 4.00 -3.34 -25.56
C ASP A 104 3.32 -3.39 -24.17
N VAL A 105 4.05 -3.76 -23.12
CA VAL A 105 3.51 -3.86 -21.76
C VAL A 105 3.56 -2.49 -21.06
N VAL A 106 2.52 -2.20 -20.28
CA VAL A 106 2.33 -0.95 -19.53
C VAL A 106 3.54 -0.62 -18.66
N ASN A 107 4.16 -1.62 -18.03
CA ASN A 107 5.27 -1.42 -17.11
C ASN A 107 6.62 -1.93 -17.67
N ALA A 108 6.87 -1.77 -18.97
CA ALA A 108 8.08 -2.26 -19.65
C ALA A 108 9.39 -1.78 -18.96
N HIS A 109 9.40 -0.56 -18.41
CA HIS A 109 10.50 -0.04 -17.61
C HIS A 109 10.19 -0.18 -16.12
N ALA A 110 10.68 -1.25 -15.49
CA ALA A 110 10.19 -1.58 -14.16
C ALA A 110 10.57 -0.58 -13.06
N GLU A 111 11.62 0.23 -13.26
CA GLU A 111 12.00 1.34 -12.38
C GLU A 111 10.85 2.35 -12.18
N PHE A 112 9.95 2.46 -13.16
CA PHE A 112 8.77 3.33 -13.14
C PHE A 112 7.45 2.55 -13.21
N SER A 113 7.47 1.23 -12.91
CA SER A 113 6.30 0.33 -13.03
C SER A 113 5.05 0.93 -12.41
N VAL A 114 5.11 1.31 -11.15
CA VAL A 114 3.94 1.78 -10.38
C VAL A 114 3.44 3.12 -10.90
N ASP A 115 4.34 4.04 -11.25
CA ASP A 115 3.94 5.36 -11.75
C ASP A 115 3.32 5.28 -13.15
N HIS A 116 3.81 4.38 -14.00
CA HIS A 116 3.19 4.11 -15.29
C HIS A 116 1.81 3.45 -15.12
N ILE A 117 1.68 2.47 -14.22
CA ILE A 117 0.38 1.87 -13.88
C ILE A 117 -0.59 2.94 -13.39
N ARG A 118 -0.15 3.84 -12.50
CA ARG A 118 -0.97 4.97 -12.01
C ARG A 118 -1.43 5.88 -13.13
N ARG A 119 -0.53 6.24 -14.06
CA ARG A 119 -0.87 7.07 -15.22
C ARG A 119 -1.92 6.39 -16.09
N VAL A 120 -1.72 5.13 -16.46
CA VAL A 120 -2.68 4.37 -17.28
C VAL A 120 -4.01 4.18 -16.55
N ALA A 121 -4.01 4.01 -15.23
CA ALA A 121 -5.24 3.96 -14.44
C ALA A 121 -6.02 5.27 -14.52
N LYS A 122 -5.36 6.43 -14.41
CA LYS A 122 -6.00 7.75 -14.58
C LYS A 122 -6.62 7.93 -15.97
N GLU A 123 -5.98 7.38 -17.00
CA GLU A 123 -6.51 7.39 -18.37
C GLU A 123 -7.67 6.40 -18.57
N THR A 124 -7.68 5.30 -17.82
CA THR A 124 -8.66 4.21 -17.97
C THR A 124 -9.95 4.46 -17.17
N PHE A 125 -9.86 4.99 -15.95
CA PHE A 125 -11.00 5.15 -15.04
C PHE A 125 -11.49 6.60 -15.01
N SER A 126 -12.68 6.85 -15.54
CA SER A 126 -13.26 8.20 -15.68
C SER A 126 -13.42 8.98 -14.37
N TYR A 127 -13.54 8.25 -13.25
CA TYR A 127 -13.74 8.81 -11.91
C TYR A 127 -12.50 8.69 -11.02
N ALA A 128 -11.35 8.29 -11.59
CA ALA A 128 -10.09 8.35 -10.87
C ALA A 128 -9.82 9.79 -10.40
N PRO A 129 -9.34 9.98 -9.16
CA PRO A 129 -9.03 11.32 -8.66
C PRO A 129 -8.05 12.03 -9.59
N LYS A 130 -8.45 13.22 -10.05
CA LYS A 130 -7.67 14.00 -11.04
C LYS A 130 -6.54 14.80 -10.41
N THR A 131 -6.57 14.98 -9.09
CA THR A 131 -5.48 15.60 -8.37
C THR A 131 -4.26 14.68 -8.40
N ASP A 132 -3.13 15.24 -8.78
CA ASP A 132 -1.86 14.53 -8.80
C ASP A 132 -1.34 14.43 -7.37
N THR A 133 -1.79 13.42 -6.65
CA THR A 133 -1.12 13.05 -5.41
C THR A 133 0.22 12.46 -5.82
N ARG A 134 1.34 13.12 -5.46
CA ARG A 134 2.65 12.48 -5.46
C ARG A 134 2.58 11.36 -4.42
N VAL A 135 2.13 10.17 -4.83
CA VAL A 135 1.87 9.07 -3.91
C VAL A 135 3.17 8.33 -3.68
N ILE A 136 3.71 8.44 -2.48
CA ILE A 136 4.76 7.54 -1.99
C ILE A 136 4.29 6.08 -2.11
N ILE A 137 5.12 5.21 -2.66
CA ILE A 137 4.80 3.78 -2.77
C ILE A 137 5.03 3.17 -1.39
N HIS A 138 3.96 2.75 -0.72
CA HIS A 138 4.05 2.29 0.65
C HIS A 138 3.01 1.22 0.99
N SER A 139 3.29 0.47 2.05
CA SER A 139 2.32 -0.35 2.78
C SER A 139 2.08 0.27 4.15
N THR A 140 0.81 0.36 4.57
CA THR A 140 0.46 0.79 5.93
C THR A 140 0.58 -0.40 6.87
N LEU A 141 1.55 -0.35 7.77
CA LEU A 141 1.85 -1.43 8.71
C LEU A 141 0.93 -1.40 9.94
N GLY A 142 0.52 -0.20 10.33
CA GLY A 142 -0.32 0.05 11.47
C GLY A 142 -0.60 1.54 11.63
N ARG A 143 -1.34 1.89 12.68
CA ARG A 143 -1.73 3.27 12.96
C ARG A 143 -1.76 3.52 14.46
N VAL A 144 -1.17 4.65 14.85
CA VAL A 144 -1.35 5.27 16.15
C VAL A 144 -2.75 5.90 16.20
N LEU A 145 -3.51 5.55 17.23
CA LEU A 145 -4.92 5.89 17.40
C LEU A 145 -5.12 7.02 18.42
N SER A 146 -4.27 7.09 19.45
CA SER A 146 -4.39 8.10 20.50
C SER A 146 -3.48 9.30 20.22
N PRO A 147 -3.99 10.53 20.32
CA PRO A 147 -3.16 11.74 20.24
C PRO A 147 -2.36 11.97 21.54
N ASP A 148 -2.70 11.29 22.64
CA ASP A 148 -2.16 11.53 23.98
C ASP A 148 -0.95 10.64 24.31
N ILE A 149 -0.21 10.19 23.29
CA ILE A 149 1.01 9.41 23.50
C ILE A 149 2.15 10.33 23.92
N HIS A 150 2.86 9.94 24.98
CA HIS A 150 4.04 10.65 25.44
C HIS A 150 5.14 10.73 24.38
N ASP A 151 5.78 11.90 24.27
CA ASP A 151 6.87 12.13 23.31
C ASP A 151 7.98 11.08 23.40
N ALA A 152 8.32 10.62 24.61
CA ALA A 152 9.33 9.59 24.82
C ALA A 152 8.98 8.24 24.15
N ASP A 153 7.69 7.86 24.13
CA ASP A 153 7.24 6.64 23.46
C ASP A 153 7.27 6.80 21.94
N LEU A 154 6.91 7.99 21.44
CA LEU A 154 7.03 8.33 20.01
C LEU A 154 8.48 8.37 19.56
N ASP A 155 9.40 8.86 20.38
CA ASP A 155 10.83 8.88 20.09
C ASP A 155 11.43 7.47 20.08
N ARG A 156 11.02 6.60 21.02
CA ARG A 156 11.39 5.17 20.98
C ARG A 156 10.88 4.51 19.70
N LEU A 157 9.64 4.78 19.31
CA LEU A 157 9.06 4.25 18.07
C LEU A 157 9.83 4.72 16.83
N ARG A 158 10.18 6.01 16.76
CA ARG A 158 10.97 6.59 15.64
C ARG A 158 12.37 5.98 15.58
N ALA A 159 13.05 5.86 16.71
CA ALA A 159 14.36 5.22 16.78
C ALA A 159 14.29 3.77 16.27
N ARG A 160 13.27 3.01 16.65
CA ARG A 160 13.10 1.64 16.13
C ARG A 160 12.80 1.62 14.62
N CYS A 161 12.04 2.58 14.11
CA CYS A 161 11.84 2.72 12.65
C CYS A 161 13.17 2.94 11.92
N ASP A 162 14.08 3.74 12.48
CA ASP A 162 15.40 4.00 11.90
C ASP A 162 16.30 2.76 11.95
N GLU A 163 16.28 2.01 13.04
CA GLU A 163 17.00 0.73 13.16
C GLU A 163 16.53 -0.28 12.10
N ILE A 164 15.21 -0.48 11.98
CA ILE A 164 14.63 -1.37 10.97
C ILE A 164 14.96 -0.87 9.56
N THR A 165 14.99 0.44 9.34
CA THR A 165 15.43 1.02 8.06
C THR A 165 16.87 0.64 7.74
N ALA A 166 17.78 0.67 8.72
CA ALA A 166 19.16 0.23 8.53
C ALA A 166 19.24 -1.28 8.24
N GLU A 167 18.45 -2.09 8.93
CA GLU A 167 18.32 -3.54 8.66
C GLU A 167 17.83 -3.80 7.23
N LEU A 168 16.85 -3.04 6.74
CA LEU A 168 16.35 -3.13 5.36
C LEU A 168 17.39 -2.73 4.32
N ALA A 169 18.23 -1.72 4.62
CA ALA A 169 19.31 -1.32 3.74
C ALA A 169 20.37 -2.42 3.59
N ALA A 170 20.62 -3.19 4.65
CA ALA A 170 21.53 -4.33 4.63
C ALA A 170 20.92 -5.56 3.94
N ASP A 171 19.64 -5.86 4.19
CA ASP A 171 18.91 -6.97 3.58
C ASP A 171 17.47 -6.58 3.19
N PRO A 172 17.28 -6.06 1.97
CA PRO A 172 15.98 -5.55 1.53
C PRO A 172 14.97 -6.67 1.25
N GLN A 173 15.40 -7.91 0.97
CA GLN A 173 14.54 -9.03 0.57
C GLN A 173 13.38 -8.63 -0.38
N PRO A 174 13.69 -8.27 -1.65
CA PRO A 174 12.67 -7.79 -2.57
C PRO A 174 11.59 -8.83 -2.84
N ALA A 175 10.36 -8.37 -3.05
CA ALA A 175 9.21 -9.22 -3.33
C ALA A 175 8.66 -9.02 -4.73
N LEU A 176 8.11 -10.10 -5.30
CA LEU A 176 7.34 -10.07 -6.53
C LEU A 176 5.90 -9.65 -6.22
N PHE A 177 5.35 -8.78 -7.07
CA PHE A 177 3.96 -8.38 -7.11
C PHE A 177 3.39 -8.84 -8.44
N ASP A 178 2.52 -9.84 -8.38
CA ASP A 178 2.00 -10.61 -9.52
C ASP A 178 0.46 -10.55 -9.62
N LYS A 179 -0.20 -9.86 -8.70
CA LYS A 179 -1.65 -9.65 -8.70
C LYS A 179 -2.04 -8.28 -8.15
N LEU A 180 -3.20 -7.81 -8.60
CA LEU A 180 -3.89 -6.64 -8.05
C LEU A 180 -5.16 -7.05 -7.32
N TRP A 181 -5.53 -6.27 -6.32
CA TRP A 181 -6.83 -6.36 -5.68
C TRP A 181 -7.67 -5.16 -6.08
N PHE A 182 -8.88 -5.42 -6.59
CA PHE A 182 -9.92 -4.41 -6.58
C PHE A 182 -10.65 -4.51 -5.24
N VAL A 183 -10.67 -3.42 -4.48
CA VAL A 183 -11.31 -3.37 -3.17
C VAL A 183 -12.36 -2.28 -3.16
N GLU A 184 -13.57 -2.63 -2.73
CA GLU A 184 -14.55 -1.63 -2.31
C GLU A 184 -14.18 -1.17 -0.89
N GLU A 185 -13.48 -0.06 -0.75
CA GLU A 185 -13.17 0.47 0.58
C GLU A 185 -14.45 1.00 1.25
N THR A 186 -14.90 0.31 2.29
CA THR A 186 -16.10 0.69 3.06
C THR A 186 -15.77 1.53 4.29
N HIS A 187 -14.48 1.65 4.64
CA HIS A 187 -13.98 2.35 5.81
C HIS A 187 -12.76 3.20 5.44
N ASN A 188 -12.69 4.43 5.94
CA ASN A 188 -11.61 5.40 5.68
C ASN A 188 -10.20 4.92 6.09
N LEU A 189 -10.08 3.77 6.77
CA LEU A 189 -8.86 3.30 7.41
C LEU A 189 -8.51 1.84 7.09
N SER A 190 -9.33 1.10 6.32
CA SER A 190 -9.02 -0.31 6.04
C SER A 190 -9.75 -0.87 4.79
N PRO A 191 -9.06 -1.67 3.96
CA PRO A 191 -9.65 -2.35 2.79
C PRO A 191 -10.46 -3.59 3.22
N GLN A 192 -11.53 -3.40 4.00
CA GLN A 192 -12.35 -4.48 4.55
C GLN A 192 -13.57 -4.88 3.69
N GLY A 193 -13.84 -4.17 2.59
CA GLY A 193 -14.96 -4.56 1.72
C GLY A 193 -14.63 -5.73 0.78
N PRO A 194 -15.58 -6.12 -0.08
CA PRO A 194 -15.39 -7.15 -1.08
C PRO A 194 -14.10 -6.94 -1.90
N LYS A 195 -13.33 -8.01 -2.04
CA LYS A 195 -12.07 -8.02 -2.78
C LYS A 195 -12.19 -8.91 -4.00
N THR A 196 -11.74 -8.42 -5.15
CA THR A 196 -11.54 -9.24 -6.34
C THR A 196 -10.04 -9.30 -6.62
N GLU A 197 -9.46 -10.49 -6.54
CA GLU A 197 -8.08 -10.71 -6.98
C GLU A 197 -8.04 -10.80 -8.51
N ILE A 198 -7.09 -10.10 -9.13
CA ILE A 198 -6.88 -10.07 -10.57
C ILE A 198 -5.40 -10.31 -10.82
N PRO A 199 -5.01 -11.46 -11.40
CA PRO A 199 -3.61 -11.73 -11.72
C PRO A 199 -3.11 -10.75 -12.79
N LEU A 200 -1.83 -10.41 -12.71
CA LEU A 200 -1.10 -9.69 -13.75
C LEU A 200 -0.80 -10.64 -14.92
N LEU A 201 -0.38 -10.09 -16.07
CA LEU A 201 -0.05 -10.86 -17.27
C LEU A 201 1.04 -11.92 -16.94
N GLY A 202 0.67 -13.20 -16.98
CA GLY A 202 1.56 -14.31 -16.65
C GLY A 202 1.74 -14.57 -15.15
N GLY A 203 1.04 -13.83 -14.29
CA GLY A 203 0.91 -14.13 -12.86
C GLY A 203 -0.04 -15.31 -12.63
N VAL A 204 0.19 -16.07 -11.54
CA VAL A 204 -0.62 -17.23 -11.11
C VAL A 204 -1.53 -16.82 -9.96
#